data_AF-X1TIQ9-F1
#
_entry.id   AF-X1TIQ9-F1
#
_cell.length_a   1.000
_cell.length_b   1.000
_cell.length_c   1.000
_cell.angle_alpha   90.00
_cell.angle_beta   90.00
_cell.angle_gamma   90.00
#
_symmetry.space_group_name_H-M   'P 1'
#
loop_
_entity.id
_entity.type
_entity.pdbx_description
1 polymer ?
#
loop_
_entity_poly.entity_id
_entity_poly.type
_entity_poly.pdbx_seq_one_letter_code
_entity_poly.pdbx_strand_id
1 'polypeptide(L)'
;MKVLDVGCGTAKVNGAIGIDRVNLPGVDVVHDLNTFPWPFDSESFDAIYMNDIIEHLTDTIRVMEECYRLLKSGGRVYIRVVYWNHKYAFSDPTHVKFFSDISFEFFTGKRRSYYTKARFKLE
;
A
#
# COMPACT_ATOMS: atom_id res chain seq x y z
N MET A 1 6.44 17.83 4.31
CA MET A 1 5.93 16.66 3.58
C MET A 1 5.35 15.70 4.60
N LYS A 2 4.08 15.32 4.50
CA LYS A 2 3.41 14.35 5.38
C LYS A 2 3.41 12.98 4.68
N VAL A 3 4.08 12.02 5.29
CA VAL A 3 4.32 10.68 4.73
C VAL A 3 3.63 9.64 5.58
N LEU A 4 2.99 8.66 4.93
CA LEU A 4 2.47 7.45 5.57
C LEU A 4 3.38 6.27 5.22
N ASP A 5 3.71 5.44 6.20
CA ASP A 5 4.39 4.16 6.01
C ASP A 5 3.44 3.04 6.44
N VAL A 6 2.99 2.25 5.46
CA VAL A 6 1.95 1.24 5.62
C VAL A 6 2.58 -0.12 5.87
N GLY A 7 2.20 -0.77 6.97
CA GLY A 7 2.84 -2.00 7.41
C GLY A 7 4.27 -1.78 7.87
N CYS A 8 4.50 -0.65 8.56
CA CYS A 8 5.85 -0.16 8.86
C CYS A 8 6.69 -1.11 9.74
N GLY A 9 6.06 -2.06 10.45
CA GLY A 9 6.74 -3.01 11.30
C GLY A 9 7.71 -2.32 12.28
N THR A 10 8.95 -2.79 12.30
CA THR A 10 10.04 -2.19 13.10
C THR A 10 10.96 -1.27 12.29
N ALA A 11 10.73 -1.15 10.99
CA ALA A 11 11.61 -0.47 10.04
C ALA A 11 10.92 0.76 9.43
N LYS A 12 10.22 1.54 10.27
CA LYS A 12 9.47 2.72 9.83
C LYS A 12 10.35 3.73 9.10
N VAL A 13 9.87 4.24 7.97
CA VAL A 13 10.49 5.34 7.22
C VAL A 13 10.65 6.56 8.15
N ASN A 14 11.86 7.09 8.21
CA ASN A 14 12.17 8.22 9.11
C ASN A 14 11.27 9.43 8.80
N GLY A 15 10.62 9.96 9.84
CA GLY A 15 9.70 11.11 9.73
C GLY A 15 8.31 10.79 9.17
N ALA A 16 8.02 9.52 8.84
CA ALA A 16 6.68 9.10 8.45
C ALA A 16 5.79 8.78 9.65
N ILE A 17 4.47 8.88 9.43
CA ILE A 17 3.47 8.27 10.31
C ILE A 17 3.40 6.79 9.94
N GLY A 18 3.60 5.90 10.91
CA GLY A 18 3.57 4.45 10.72
C GLY A 18 2.22 3.86 11.11
N ILE A 19 1.62 3.10 10.21
CA ILE A 19 0.40 2.31 10.47
C ILE A 19 0.71 0.83 10.35
N ASP A 20 0.32 0.04 11.35
CA ASP A 20 0.51 -1.42 11.35
C ASP A 20 -0.58 -2.11 12.16
N ARG A 21 -0.86 -3.38 11.88
CA ARG A 21 -1.81 -4.18 12.68
C ARG A 21 -1.23 -4.59 14.04
N VAL A 22 0.10 -4.61 14.18
CA VAL A 22 0.78 -5.00 15.41
C VAL A 22 1.27 -3.76 16.14
N ASN A 23 1.01 -3.69 17.44
CA ASN A 23 1.53 -2.62 18.29
C ASN A 23 3.02 -2.85 18.59
N LEU A 24 3.90 -2.34 17.73
CA LEU A 24 5.36 -2.43 17.86
C LEU A 24 5.98 -1.06 18.21
N PRO A 25 7.18 -1.02 18.80
CA PRO A 25 7.92 0.23 18.99
C PRO A 25 8.10 0.97 17.66
N GLY A 26 7.61 2.21 17.62
CA GLY A 26 7.65 3.05 16.41
C GLY A 26 6.38 3.04 15.58
N VAL A 27 5.40 2.17 15.84
CA VAL A 27 4.08 2.26 15.19
C VAL A 27 3.28 3.40 15.82
N ASP A 28 2.78 4.34 15.02
CA ASP A 28 2.00 5.48 15.52
C ASP A 28 0.50 5.17 15.56
N VAL A 29 0.03 4.33 14.64
CA VAL A 29 -1.38 3.95 14.49
C VAL A 29 -1.50 2.44 14.38
N VAL A 30 -2.18 1.82 15.34
CA VAL A 30 -2.46 0.37 15.32
C VAL A 30 -3.79 0.13 14.63
N HIS A 31 -3.78 -0.49 13.45
CA HIS A 31 -4.97 -0.71 12.62
C HIS A 31 -4.80 -1.90 11.69
N ASP A 32 -5.83 -2.74 11.54
CA ASP A 32 -5.82 -3.82 10.55
C ASP A 32 -6.02 -3.25 9.15
N LEU A 33 -4.98 -3.38 8.31
CA LEU A 33 -4.96 -2.86 6.95
C LEU A 33 -5.96 -3.54 6.00
N ASN A 34 -6.55 -4.68 6.37
CA ASN A 34 -7.68 -5.27 5.63
C ASN A 34 -9.05 -4.67 6.02
N THR A 35 -9.09 -3.82 7.05
CA THR A 35 -10.29 -3.11 7.48
C THR A 35 -10.28 -1.69 6.93
N PHE A 36 -11.28 -1.37 6.11
CA PHE A 36 -11.42 -0.07 5.44
C PHE A 36 -12.62 0.72 5.97
N PRO A 37 -12.55 2.07 6.02
CA PRO A 37 -11.37 2.88 5.68
C PRO A 37 -10.28 2.81 6.77
N TRP A 38 -9.04 3.10 6.38
CA TRP A 38 -7.95 3.39 7.32
C TRP A 38 -8.24 4.73 8.03
N PRO A 39 -7.78 4.90 9.29
CA PRO A 39 -8.22 5.96 10.19
C PRO A 39 -7.55 7.32 9.91
N PHE A 40 -7.62 7.76 8.66
CA PHE A 40 -7.09 9.03 8.19
C PHE A 40 -8.07 9.71 7.23
N ASP A 41 -8.09 11.04 7.28
CA ASP A 41 -8.87 11.84 6.35
C ASP A 41 -8.33 11.73 4.91
N SER A 42 -9.21 11.88 3.94
CA SER A 42 -8.83 11.93 2.52
C SER A 42 -7.85 13.06 2.24
N GLU A 43 -7.02 12.91 1.21
CA GLU A 43 -6.06 13.93 0.76
C GLU A 43 -5.12 14.44 1.88
N SER A 44 -4.74 13.56 2.80
CA SER A 44 -3.89 13.89 3.95
C SER A 44 -2.40 13.79 3.68
N PHE A 45 -1.97 12.96 2.73
CA PHE A 45 -0.57 12.58 2.57
C PHE A 45 0.02 13.03 1.24
N ASP A 46 1.28 13.46 1.29
CA ASP A 46 2.07 13.80 0.10
C ASP A 46 2.72 12.54 -0.50
N ALA A 47 3.06 11.56 0.35
CA ALA A 47 3.60 10.27 -0.07
C ALA A 47 3.12 9.13 0.83
N ILE A 48 2.98 7.95 0.24
CA ILE A 48 2.70 6.68 0.92
C ILE A 48 3.80 5.69 0.55
N TYR A 49 4.39 5.02 1.54
CA TYR A 49 5.29 3.90 1.35
C TYR A 49 4.59 2.60 1.70
N MET A 50 4.77 1.60 0.84
CA MET A 50 4.31 0.23 1.02
C MET A 50 5.49 -0.68 0.73
N ASN A 51 6.22 -1.05 1.78
CA ASN A 51 7.42 -1.85 1.69
C ASN A 51 7.12 -3.28 2.12
N ASP A 52 7.07 -4.21 1.16
CA ASP A 52 6.87 -5.65 1.42
C ASP A 52 5.61 -5.91 2.27
N ILE A 53 4.53 -5.18 1.99
CA ILE A 53 3.26 -5.24 2.73
C ILE A 53 2.07 -5.67 1.86
N ILE A 54 2.04 -5.28 0.59
CA ILE A 54 0.85 -5.42 -0.26
C ILE A 54 0.54 -6.89 -0.61
N GLU A 55 1.56 -7.74 -0.64
CA GLU A 55 1.50 -9.20 -0.81
C GLU A 55 0.87 -9.94 0.38
N HIS A 56 0.81 -9.30 1.54
CA HIS A 56 0.18 -9.84 2.74
C HIS A 56 -1.29 -9.41 2.89
N LEU A 57 -1.79 -8.51 2.03
CA LEU A 57 -3.15 -7.99 2.09
C LEU A 57 -4.10 -8.72 1.12
N THR A 58 -5.34 -8.89 1.55
CA THR A 58 -6.29 -9.78 0.87
C THR A 58 -7.03 -9.12 -0.31
N ASP A 59 -7.24 -7.80 -0.24
CA ASP A 59 -7.98 -7.01 -1.22
C ASP A 59 -7.14 -5.87 -1.81
N THR A 60 -6.34 -6.19 -2.83
CA THR A 60 -5.48 -5.22 -3.52
C THR A 60 -6.28 -4.04 -4.11
N ILE A 61 -7.52 -4.26 -4.54
CA ILE A 61 -8.33 -3.19 -5.13
C ILE A 61 -8.61 -2.13 -4.06
N ARG A 62 -9.14 -2.55 -2.91
CA ARG A 62 -9.47 -1.63 -1.81
C ARG A 62 -8.23 -0.98 -1.22
N VAL A 63 -7.11 -1.71 -1.11
CA VAL A 63 -5.82 -1.14 -0.67
C VAL A 63 -5.38 0.02 -1.58
N MET A 64 -5.39 -0.19 -2.89
CA MET A 64 -4.96 0.84 -3.83
C MET A 64 -5.96 2.00 -3.91
N GLU A 65 -7.26 1.74 -3.79
CA GLU A 65 -8.27 2.80 -3.67
C GLU A 65 -8.10 3.63 -2.39
N GLU A 66 -7.70 2.98 -1.29
CA GLU A 66 -7.44 3.66 -0.03
C GLU A 66 -6.18 4.52 -0.10
N CYS A 67 -5.10 4.02 -0.69
CA CYS A 67 -3.93 4.86 -1.01
C CYS A 67 -4.32 6.05 -1.88
N TYR A 68 -5.18 5.85 -2.88
CA TYR A 68 -5.65 6.92 -3.76
C TYR A 68 -6.49 7.95 -3.00
N ARG A 69 -7.36 7.52 -2.08
CA ARG A 69 -8.17 8.39 -1.23
C ARG A 69 -7.31 9.26 -0.30
N LEU A 70 -6.25 8.67 0.24
CA LEU A 70 -5.39 9.30 1.25
C LEU A 70 -4.36 10.27 0.67
N LEU A 71 -3.96 10.08 -0.59
CA LEU A 71 -3.01 10.97 -1.25
C LEU A 71 -3.67 12.29 -1.66
N LYS A 72 -2.95 13.39 -1.45
CA LYS A 72 -3.26 14.66 -2.09
C LYS A 72 -3.10 14.55 -3.60
N SER A 73 -3.75 15.46 -4.34
CA SER A 73 -3.45 15.63 -5.76
C SER A 73 -1.95 15.85 -5.99
N GLY A 74 -1.36 15.06 -6.89
CA GLY A 74 0.08 15.04 -7.16
C GLY A 74 0.93 14.23 -6.17
N GLY A 75 0.32 13.67 -5.12
CA GLY A 75 0.98 12.77 -4.18
C GLY A 75 1.36 11.43 -4.82
N ARG A 76 2.29 10.71 -4.18
CA ARG A 76 2.89 9.48 -4.73
C ARG A 76 2.76 8.30 -3.79
N VAL A 77 2.48 7.13 -4.34
CA VAL A 77 2.62 5.86 -3.63
C VAL A 77 3.86 5.13 -4.15
N TYR A 78 4.72 4.72 -3.24
CA TYR A 78 5.93 3.95 -3.50
C TYR A 78 5.71 2.52 -3.03
N ILE A 79 5.74 1.57 -3.97
CA ILE A 79 5.47 0.17 -3.68
C ILE A 79 6.73 -0.64 -3.97
N ARG A 80 7.24 -1.31 -2.94
CA ARG A 80 8.23 -2.38 -3.07
C ARG A 80 7.55 -3.68 -2.68
N VAL A 81 7.71 -4.70 -3.51
CA VAL A 81 7.04 -5.99 -3.37
C VAL A 81 7.95 -7.09 -3.92
N VAL A 82 7.83 -8.30 -3.39
CA VAL A 82 8.51 -9.46 -3.97
C VAL A 82 7.90 -9.78 -5.35
N TYR A 83 8.72 -9.68 -6.39
CA TYR A 83 8.27 -9.92 -7.76
C TYR A 83 7.82 -11.37 -7.95
N TRP A 84 6.76 -11.59 -8.74
CA TRP A 84 6.04 -12.87 -8.82
C TRP A 84 6.91 -14.10 -9.16
N ASN A 85 8.02 -13.92 -9.87
CA ASN A 85 8.91 -15.02 -10.27
C ASN A 85 10.08 -15.25 -9.31
N HIS A 86 10.12 -14.52 -8.20
CA HIS A 86 11.16 -14.68 -7.19
C HIS A 86 10.86 -15.87 -6.28
N LYS A 87 11.88 -16.63 -5.85
CA LYS A 87 11.70 -17.79 -4.97
C LYS A 87 10.96 -17.45 -3.65
N TYR A 88 11.19 -16.24 -3.14
CA TYR A 88 10.54 -15.77 -1.91
C TYR A 88 9.07 -15.42 -2.09
N ALA A 89 8.59 -15.26 -3.33
CA ALA A 89 7.19 -14.98 -3.59
C ALA A 89 6.33 -16.11 -3.01
N PHE A 90 6.73 -17.37 -3.20
CA PHE A 90 5.97 -18.56 -2.78
C PHE A 90 6.47 -19.23 -1.50
N SER A 91 7.67 -18.90 -1.03
CA SER A 91 8.23 -19.54 0.17
C SER A 91 7.83 -18.85 1.48
N ASP A 92 7.41 -17.58 1.42
CA ASP A 92 6.84 -16.89 2.58
C ASP A 92 5.37 -17.32 2.74
N PRO A 93 5.00 -18.01 3.85
CA PRO A 93 3.65 -18.51 4.05
C PRO A 93 2.62 -17.40 4.31
N THR A 94 3.06 -16.16 4.51
CA THR A 94 2.20 -15.00 4.75
C THR A 94 1.82 -14.27 3.47
N HIS A 95 2.45 -14.58 2.34
CA HIS A 95 2.07 -14.04 1.04
C HIS A 95 0.76 -14.67 0.57
N VAL A 96 -0.22 -13.81 0.28
CA VAL A 96 -1.55 -14.21 -0.24
C VAL A 96 -1.80 -13.68 -1.66
N LYS A 97 -0.91 -12.83 -2.17
CA LYS A 97 -0.93 -12.26 -3.52
C LYS A 97 0.47 -12.22 -4.12
N PHE A 98 0.54 -12.16 -5.45
CA PHE A 98 1.78 -12.10 -6.21
C PHE A 98 1.68 -10.98 -7.25
N PHE A 99 2.77 -10.25 -7.46
CA PHE A 99 2.75 -9.02 -8.25
C PHE A 99 3.80 -9.00 -9.34
N SER A 100 3.41 -8.44 -10.48
CA SER A 100 4.32 -7.85 -11.45
C SER A 100 3.99 -6.37 -11.61
N ASP A 101 4.79 -5.66 -12.38
CA ASP A 101 4.50 -4.30 -12.87
C ASP A 101 3.10 -4.20 -13.51
N ILE A 102 2.73 -5.19 -14.32
CA ILE A 102 1.42 -5.30 -14.97
C ILE A 102 0.25 -5.29 -13.98
N SER A 103 0.43 -5.84 -12.77
CA SER A 103 -0.61 -5.83 -11.74
C SER A 103 -1.07 -4.41 -11.40
N PHE A 104 -0.16 -3.43 -11.46
CA PHE A 104 -0.46 -2.04 -11.13
C PHE A 104 -1.05 -1.23 -12.29
N GLU A 105 -1.00 -1.73 -13.53
CA GLU A 105 -1.63 -1.07 -14.69
C GLU A 105 -3.15 -0.92 -14.52
N PHE A 106 -3.79 -1.81 -13.76
CA PHE A 106 -5.23 -1.79 -13.50
C PHE A 106 -5.68 -0.51 -12.80
N PHE A 107 -4.80 0.12 -12.03
CA PHE A 107 -5.09 1.34 -11.28
C PHE A 107 -4.77 2.62 -12.06
N THR A 108 -4.38 2.50 -13.33
CA THR A 108 -4.09 3.66 -14.20
C THR A 108 -5.30 4.12 -15.02
N GLY A 109 -6.40 3.39 -14.96
CA GLY A 109 -7.56 3.59 -15.82
C GLY A 109 -7.42 3.04 -17.25
N LYS A 110 -6.24 2.53 -17.64
CA LYS A 110 -5.99 1.98 -18.99
C LYS A 110 -6.47 0.53 -19.16
N ARG A 111 -6.53 -0.24 -18.07
CA ARG A 111 -6.81 -1.68 -18.11
C ARG A 111 -7.92 -2.04 -17.13
N ARG A 112 -9.01 -2.63 -17.64
CA ARG A 112 -10.16 -3.10 -16.86
C ARG A 112 -10.60 -2.13 -15.76
N SER A 113 -10.70 -0.85 -16.11
CA SER A 113 -10.94 0.28 -15.19
C SER A 113 -12.30 0.26 -14.49
N TYR A 114 -13.16 -0.69 -14.82
CA TYR A 114 -14.42 -0.95 -14.13
C TYR A 114 -14.24 -1.67 -12.79
N TYR A 115 -13.07 -2.23 -12.48
CA TYR A 115 -12.80 -2.85 -11.18
C TYR A 115 -12.35 -1.87 -10.09
N THR A 116 -11.95 -0.65 -10.44
CA THR A 116 -11.42 0.31 -9.47
C THR A 116 -11.68 1.76 -9.87
N LYS A 117 -11.86 2.62 -8.87
CA LYS A 117 -11.99 4.08 -9.02
C LYS A 117 -10.64 4.81 -9.02
N ALA A 118 -9.55 4.16 -8.60
CA ALA A 118 -8.22 4.77 -8.56
C ALA A 118 -7.69 5.10 -9.97
N ARG A 119 -6.94 6.21 -10.09
CA ARG A 119 -6.38 6.72 -11.36
C ARG A 119 -4.93 7.21 -11.17
N PHE A 120 -4.03 6.28 -10.89
CA PHE A 120 -2.60 6.54 -10.77
C PHE A 120 -1.91 6.70 -12.13
N LYS A 121 -0.73 7.32 -12.11
CA LYS A 121 0.24 7.27 -13.20
C LYS A 121 1.42 6.41 -12.73
N LEU A 122 1.82 5.43 -13.52
CA LEU A 122 3.04 4.64 -13.28
C LEU A 122 4.27 5.42 -13.77
N GLU A 123 5.36 5.37 -12.99
CA GLU A 123 6.66 6.01 -13.25
C GLU A 123 7.78 5.00 -13.00
#